data_AF-A0A850QCV2-F1
#
_entry.id   AF-A0A850QCV2-F1
#
_cell.length_a   1.000
_cell.length_b   1.000
_cell.length_c   1.000
_cell.angle_alpha   90.00
_cell.angle_beta   90.00
_cell.angle_gamma   90.00
#
_symmetry.space_group_name_H-M   'P 1'
#
loop_
_entity.id
_entity.type
_entity.pdbx_description
1 polymer ?
#
loop_
_entity_poly.entity_id
_entity_poly.type
_entity_poly.pdbx_seq_one_letter_code
_entity_poly.pdbx_strand_id
1 'polypeptide(L)'
;MSPKKMLGSHVKQLLSGVSDHGNAHLSEVETDLAQTALLLGEAIEKLGVSFLSLHSAVLKEQDEINLIIDTGLIPPESIGRIRAIQAEISQHVNAAVTSLQFQDLTSQLISRTLERCNGLREVLTTLGVVGNDISHDAPSDDIESLLKETILRLEKQSIDLQNLLRKAVHQKHLDSGDIELF
;
A
#
# COMPACT_ATOMS: atom_id res chain seq x y z
N MET A 1 48.46 -10.59 -15.12
CA MET A 1 47.19 -11.14 -15.65
C MET A 1 46.76 -10.29 -16.84
N SER A 2 46.14 -10.88 -17.86
CA SER A 2 45.69 -10.14 -19.06
C SER A 2 44.51 -9.20 -18.69
N PRO A 3 44.45 -7.97 -19.23
CA PRO A 3 43.35 -7.03 -18.97
C PRO A 3 41.96 -7.60 -19.31
N LYS A 4 41.87 -8.54 -20.26
CA LYS A 4 40.60 -9.22 -20.62
C LYS A 4 40.09 -10.16 -19.52
N LYS A 5 40.99 -10.82 -18.77
CA LYS A 5 40.62 -11.69 -17.64
C LYS A 5 40.15 -10.90 -16.40
N MET A 6 40.51 -9.63 -16.28
CA MET A 6 40.03 -8.78 -15.20
C MET A 6 38.58 -8.30 -15.42
N LEU A 7 38.11 -8.25 -16.67
CA LEU A 7 36.77 -7.76 -16.99
C LEU A 7 35.68 -8.68 -16.41
N GLY A 8 35.83 -10.00 -16.57
CA GLY A 8 34.87 -10.99 -16.04
C GLY A 8 34.68 -10.89 -14.53
N SER A 9 35.77 -10.78 -13.76
CA SER A 9 35.67 -10.58 -12.30
C SER A 9 34.97 -9.29 -11.90
N HIS A 10 35.27 -8.17 -12.56
CA HIS A 10 34.67 -6.89 -12.20
C HIS A 10 33.18 -6.86 -12.52
N VAL A 11 32.78 -7.42 -13.67
CA VAL A 11 31.36 -7.52 -14.05
C VAL A 11 30.62 -8.45 -13.08
N LYS A 12 31.21 -9.61 -12.75
CA LYS A 12 30.67 -10.50 -11.72
C LYS A 12 30.45 -9.78 -10.39
N GLN A 13 31.49 -9.13 -9.87
CA GLN A 13 31.43 -8.41 -8.60
C GLN A 13 30.40 -7.28 -8.61
N LEU A 14 30.26 -6.57 -9.72
CA LEU A 14 29.25 -5.52 -9.89
C LEU A 14 27.84 -6.11 -9.86
N LEU A 15 27.55 -7.13 -10.67
CA LEU A 15 26.22 -7.70 -10.79
C LEU A 15 25.79 -8.43 -9.52
N SER A 16 26.68 -9.22 -8.91
CA SER A 16 26.41 -9.87 -7.62
C SER A 16 26.26 -8.83 -6.51
N GLY A 17 27.14 -7.83 -6.46
CA GLY A 17 27.08 -6.76 -5.47
C GLY A 17 25.78 -5.95 -5.55
N VAL A 18 25.36 -5.57 -6.75
CA VAL A 18 24.09 -4.84 -6.97
C VAL A 18 22.89 -5.70 -6.59
N SER A 19 22.89 -6.99 -6.96
CA SER A 19 21.85 -7.94 -6.55
C SER A 19 21.75 -8.06 -5.03
N ASP A 20 22.88 -8.30 -4.35
CA ASP A 20 22.91 -8.54 -2.91
C ASP A 20 22.49 -7.29 -2.12
N HIS A 21 23.08 -6.13 -2.44
CA HIS A 21 22.71 -4.87 -1.78
C HIS A 21 21.27 -4.45 -2.10
N GLY A 22 20.84 -4.64 -3.35
CA GLY A 22 19.48 -4.35 -3.76
C GLY A 22 18.46 -5.21 -3.01
N ASN A 23 18.72 -6.52 -2.88
CA ASN A 23 17.84 -7.43 -2.14
C ASN A 23 17.78 -7.09 -0.65
N ALA A 24 18.90 -6.70 -0.05
CA ALA A 24 18.95 -6.28 1.36
C ALA A 24 18.07 -5.04 1.60
N HIS A 25 18.27 -3.96 0.84
CA HIS A 25 17.46 -2.74 0.97
C HIS A 25 15.98 -3.00 0.66
N LEU A 26 15.69 -3.86 -0.30
CA LEU A 26 14.31 -4.19 -0.65
C LEU A 26 13.61 -4.96 0.48
N SER A 27 14.34 -5.81 1.20
CA SER A 27 13.84 -6.48 2.39
C SER A 27 13.54 -5.50 3.53
N GLU A 28 14.34 -4.45 3.69
CA GLU A 28 14.08 -3.37 4.67
C GLU A 28 12.79 -2.62 4.30
N VAL A 29 12.66 -2.19 3.04
CA VAL A 29 11.46 -1.49 2.55
C VAL A 29 10.19 -2.33 2.74
N GLU A 30 10.25 -3.63 2.47
CA GLU A 30 9.10 -4.51 2.68
C GLU A 30 8.73 -4.68 4.15
N THR A 31 9.74 -4.69 5.03
CA THR A 31 9.52 -4.73 6.49
C THR A 31 8.82 -3.45 6.93
N ASP A 32 9.27 -2.29 6.48
CA ASP A 32 8.65 -0.99 6.77
C ASP A 32 7.21 -0.91 6.24
N LEU A 33 6.97 -1.45 5.04
CA LEU A 33 5.62 -1.51 4.45
C LEU A 33 4.69 -2.44 5.25
N ALA A 34 5.18 -3.60 5.67
CA ALA A 34 4.42 -4.51 6.52
C ALA A 34 4.08 -3.86 7.88
N GLN A 35 5.04 -3.15 8.49
CA GLN A 35 4.80 -2.41 9.72
C GLN A 35 3.78 -1.28 9.52
N THR A 36 3.87 -0.55 8.40
CA THR A 36 2.91 0.50 8.06
C THR A 36 1.49 -0.07 7.89
N ALA A 37 1.37 -1.25 7.29
CA ALA A 37 0.09 -1.95 7.15
C ALA A 37 -0.51 -2.33 8.52
N LEU A 38 0.32 -2.80 9.46
CA LEU A 38 -0.12 -3.13 10.82
C LEU A 38 -0.59 -1.88 11.58
N LEU A 39 0.18 -0.79 11.55
CA LEU A 39 -0.19 0.48 12.19
C LEU A 39 -1.47 1.07 11.60
N LEU A 40 -1.67 0.92 10.29
CA LEU A 40 -2.93 1.28 9.64
C LEU A 40 -4.09 0.44 10.20
N GLY A 41 -3.90 -0.89 10.34
CA GLY A 41 -4.81 -1.82 11.02
C GLY A 41 -5.25 -1.34 12.40
N GLU A 42 -4.29 -0.99 13.25
CA GLU A 42 -4.55 -0.49 14.60
C GLU A 42 -5.30 0.86 14.61
N ALA A 43 -4.97 1.76 13.68
CA ALA A 43 -5.68 3.02 13.54
C ALA A 43 -7.17 2.80 13.16
N ILE A 44 -7.46 1.80 12.33
CA ILE A 44 -8.83 1.42 11.94
C ILE A 44 -9.60 0.83 13.12
N GLU A 45 -8.96 -0.02 13.93
CA GLU A 45 -9.58 -0.57 15.13
C GLU A 45 -9.99 0.55 16.11
N LYS A 46 -9.11 1.55 16.30
CA LYS A 46 -9.43 2.76 17.10
C LYS A 46 -10.58 3.56 16.50
N LEU A 47 -10.78 3.52 15.19
CA LEU A 47 -11.95 4.09 14.52
C LEU A 47 -13.23 3.28 14.72
N GLY A 48 -13.14 1.96 14.82
CA GLY A 48 -14.24 1.10 15.24
C GLY A 48 -14.82 1.52 16.60
N VAL A 49 -13.96 1.96 17.52
CA VAL A 49 -14.40 2.52 18.82
C VAL A 49 -15.21 3.82 18.64
N SER A 50 -14.85 4.66 17.66
CA SER A 50 -15.63 5.86 17.33
C SER A 50 -17.02 5.51 16.79
N PHE A 51 -17.15 4.43 15.99
CA PHE A 51 -18.46 3.93 15.54
C PHE A 51 -19.31 3.37 16.68
N LEU A 52 -18.71 2.67 17.65
CA LEU A 52 -19.43 2.21 18.84
C LEU A 52 -19.93 3.41 19.68
N SER A 53 -19.13 4.47 19.76
CA SER A 53 -19.51 5.73 20.43
C SER A 53 -20.67 6.42 19.69
N LEU A 54 -20.63 6.46 18.35
CA LEU A 54 -21.74 6.92 17.51
C LEU A 54 -23.03 6.16 17.81
N HIS A 55 -22.96 4.83 17.82
CA HIS A 55 -24.11 3.98 18.11
C HIS A 55 -24.71 4.28 19.50
N SER A 56 -23.85 4.49 20.51
CA SER A 56 -24.31 4.91 21.84
C SER A 56 -24.99 6.29 21.82
N ALA A 57 -24.51 7.24 21.03
CA ALA A 57 -25.15 8.55 20.87
C ALA A 57 -26.54 8.44 20.21
N VAL A 58 -26.66 7.62 19.17
CA VAL A 58 -27.95 7.34 18.49
C VAL A 58 -28.95 6.70 19.46
N LEU A 59 -28.52 5.76 20.31
CA LEU A 59 -29.39 5.15 21.32
C LEU A 59 -29.91 6.20 22.32
N LYS A 60 -29.05 7.14 22.76
CA LYS A 60 -29.47 8.24 23.64
C LYS A 60 -30.45 9.20 22.95
N GLU A 61 -30.29 9.45 21.66
CA GLU A 61 -31.26 10.22 20.87
C GLU A 61 -32.62 9.50 20.85
N GLN A 62 -32.63 8.19 20.60
CA GLN A 62 -33.85 7.38 20.61
C GLN A 62 -34.54 7.37 21.97
N ASP A 63 -33.77 7.28 23.07
CA ASP A 63 -34.33 7.33 24.42
C ASP A 63 -35.04 8.66 24.70
N GLU A 64 -34.46 9.79 24.27
CA GLU A 64 -35.08 11.11 24.42
C GLU A 64 -36.30 11.29 23.52
N ILE A 65 -36.27 10.77 22.30
CA ILE A 65 -37.43 10.76 21.40
C ILE A 65 -38.57 9.92 22.01
N ASN A 66 -38.26 8.73 22.54
CA ASN A 66 -39.24 7.86 23.19
C ASN A 66 -39.85 8.54 24.42
N LEU A 67 -39.06 9.26 25.22
CA LEU A 67 -39.58 10.04 26.35
C LEU A 67 -40.59 11.12 25.89
N ILE A 68 -40.31 11.81 24.78
CA ILE A 68 -41.23 12.79 24.20
C ILE A 68 -42.51 12.11 23.72
N ILE A 69 -42.40 10.96 23.05
CA ILE A 69 -43.54 10.18 22.56
C ILE A 69 -44.42 9.70 23.72
N ASP A 70 -43.81 9.14 24.77
CA ASP A 70 -44.50 8.56 25.92
C ASP A 70 -45.18 9.63 26.79
N THR A 71 -44.54 10.80 26.94
CA THR A 71 -45.08 11.90 27.76
C THR A 71 -46.04 12.81 26.98
N GLY A 72 -46.00 12.79 25.64
CA GLY A 72 -46.76 13.70 24.77
C GLY A 72 -46.37 15.18 24.92
N LEU A 73 -45.30 15.46 25.65
CA LEU A 73 -44.80 16.79 25.95
C LEU A 73 -43.39 16.89 25.40
N ILE A 74 -43.02 18.08 24.91
CA ILE A 74 -41.65 18.37 24.48
C ILE A 74 -41.01 19.22 25.59
N PRO A 75 -40.19 18.63 26.48
CA PRO A 75 -39.46 19.43 27.46
C PRO A 75 -38.58 20.45 26.73
N PRO A 76 -38.51 21.72 27.18
CA PRO A 76 -37.69 22.74 26.54
C PRO A 76 -36.21 22.34 26.42
N GLU A 77 -35.75 21.53 27.36
CA GLU A 77 -34.38 21.01 27.41
C GLU A 77 -34.11 19.90 26.39
N SER A 78 -35.12 19.09 26.04
CA SER A 78 -34.96 17.95 25.11
C SER A 78 -34.64 18.40 23.69
N ILE A 79 -35.15 19.56 23.24
CA ILE A 79 -34.78 20.13 21.94
C ILE A 79 -33.29 20.47 21.89
N GLY A 80 -32.74 21.03 22.98
CA GLY A 80 -31.31 21.34 23.09
C GLY A 80 -30.45 20.08 23.11
N ARG A 81 -30.88 19.05 23.87
CA ARG A 81 -30.19 17.76 23.96
C ARG A 81 -30.17 17.02 22.62
N ILE A 82 -31.30 16.94 21.91
CA ILE A 82 -31.37 16.28 20.60
C ILE A 82 -30.48 16.99 19.57
N ARG A 83 -30.46 18.33 19.52
CA ARG A 83 -29.53 19.04 18.62
C ARG A 83 -28.06 18.78 18.94
N ALA A 84 -27.70 18.71 20.22
CA ALA A 84 -26.34 18.40 20.62
C ALA A 84 -25.94 16.98 20.18
N ILE A 85 -26.82 16.00 20.38
CA ILE A 85 -26.61 14.61 19.96
C ILE A 85 -26.49 14.51 18.43
N GLN A 86 -27.35 15.20 17.67
CA GLN A 86 -27.25 15.22 16.20
C GLN A 86 -25.93 15.80 15.70
N ALA A 87 -25.44 16.87 16.34
CA ALA A 87 -24.14 17.45 16.00
C ALA A 87 -22.98 16.47 16.29
N GLU A 88 -23.02 15.77 17.43
CA GLU A 88 -22.04 14.73 17.77
C GLU A 88 -22.09 13.57 16.76
N ILE A 89 -23.29 13.11 16.38
CA ILE A 89 -23.48 12.05 15.38
C ILE A 89 -22.88 12.47 14.05
N SER A 90 -23.22 13.65 13.52
CA SER A 90 -22.67 14.14 12.25
C SER A 90 -21.15 14.27 12.27
N GLN A 91 -20.56 14.70 13.39
CA GLN A 91 -19.11 14.78 13.53
C GLN A 91 -18.46 13.39 13.50
N HIS A 92 -19.00 12.44 14.24
CA HIS A 92 -18.47 11.08 14.31
C HIS A 92 -18.63 10.32 12.99
N VAL A 93 -19.76 10.46 12.28
CA VAL A 93 -19.97 9.86 10.95
C VAL A 93 -18.96 10.39 9.94
N ASN A 94 -18.77 11.71 9.86
CA ASN A 94 -17.83 12.30 8.90
C ASN A 94 -16.38 11.86 9.17
N ALA A 95 -15.97 11.82 10.44
CA ALA A 95 -14.65 11.32 10.84
C ALA A 95 -14.47 9.84 10.47
N ALA A 96 -15.50 9.02 10.70
CA ALA A 96 -15.54 7.61 10.34
C ALA A 96 -15.37 7.37 8.83
N VAL A 97 -16.21 8.02 8.00
CA VAL A 97 -16.20 7.86 6.54
C VAL A 97 -14.85 8.29 5.96
N THR A 98 -14.36 9.46 6.36
CA THR A 98 -13.07 9.99 5.89
C THR A 98 -11.94 9.03 6.21
N SER A 99 -11.96 8.43 7.39
CA SER A 99 -10.89 7.54 7.80
C SER A 99 -10.96 6.17 7.14
N LEU A 100 -12.16 5.63 6.87
CA LEU A 100 -12.32 4.42 6.05
C LEU A 100 -11.82 4.64 4.62
N GLN A 101 -12.08 5.81 4.04
CA GLN A 101 -11.54 6.18 2.73
C GLN A 101 -10.02 6.30 2.76
N PHE A 102 -9.45 6.94 3.79
CA PHE A 102 -8.00 7.02 3.96
C PHE A 102 -7.35 5.65 4.13
N GLN A 103 -8.00 4.74 4.88
CA GLN A 103 -7.59 3.35 5.01
C GLN A 103 -7.54 2.66 3.64
N ASP A 104 -8.62 2.75 2.87
CA ASP A 104 -8.72 2.05 1.58
C ASP A 104 -7.63 2.54 0.62
N LEU A 105 -7.47 3.87 0.52
CA LEU A 105 -6.42 4.49 -0.28
C LEU A 105 -5.01 4.05 0.15
N THR A 106 -4.75 4.03 1.46
CA THR A 106 -3.45 3.66 2.01
C THR A 106 -3.16 2.16 1.84
N SER A 107 -4.15 1.30 2.10
CA SER A 107 -4.02 -0.16 1.92
C SER A 107 -3.72 -0.52 0.46
N GLN A 108 -4.35 0.17 -0.48
CA GLN A 108 -4.06 0.01 -1.90
C GLN A 108 -2.69 0.56 -2.30
N LEU A 109 -2.23 1.67 -1.70
CA LEU A 109 -0.87 2.18 -1.91
C LEU A 109 0.18 1.19 -1.41
N ILE A 110 -0.01 0.63 -0.21
CA ILE A 110 0.89 -0.37 0.38
C ILE A 110 0.94 -1.62 -0.50
N SER A 111 -0.23 -2.17 -0.85
CA SER A 111 -0.32 -3.37 -1.70
C SER A 111 0.40 -3.17 -3.04
N ARG A 112 0.19 -2.02 -3.69
CA ARG A 112 0.91 -1.67 -4.93
C ARG A 112 2.41 -1.52 -4.73
N THR A 113 2.83 -0.98 -3.60
CA THR A 113 4.26 -0.82 -3.31
C THR A 113 4.92 -2.17 -3.06
N LEU A 114 4.24 -3.09 -2.38
CA LEU A 114 4.69 -4.47 -2.21
C LEU A 114 4.80 -5.21 -3.56
N GLU A 115 3.83 -5.05 -4.46
CA GLU A 115 3.93 -5.62 -5.82
C GLU A 115 5.14 -5.05 -6.59
N ARG A 116 5.41 -3.74 -6.46
CA ARG A 116 6.61 -3.12 -7.04
C ARG A 116 7.88 -3.70 -6.45
N CYS A 117 7.92 -3.88 -5.14
CA CYS A 117 9.06 -4.48 -4.47
C CYS A 117 9.30 -5.90 -5.00
N ASN A 118 8.26 -6.74 -5.07
CA ASN A 118 8.38 -8.08 -5.62
C ASN A 118 8.92 -8.10 -7.07
N GLY A 119 8.42 -7.21 -7.94
CA GLY A 119 8.93 -7.11 -9.30
C GLY A 119 10.39 -6.67 -9.37
N LEU A 120 10.79 -5.72 -8.51
CA LEU A 120 12.19 -5.29 -8.40
C LEU A 120 13.09 -6.40 -7.87
N ARG A 121 12.60 -7.24 -6.95
CA ARG A 121 13.32 -8.42 -6.45
C ARG A 121 13.60 -9.41 -7.57
N GLU A 122 12.65 -9.64 -8.46
CA GLU A 122 12.83 -10.56 -9.60
C GLU A 122 13.94 -10.07 -10.55
N VAL A 123 13.97 -8.76 -10.79
CA VAL A 123 15.03 -8.09 -11.57
C VAL A 123 16.39 -8.26 -10.90
N LEU A 124 16.49 -7.98 -9.60
CA LEU A 124 17.74 -8.12 -8.83
C LEU A 124 18.22 -9.57 -8.79
N THR A 125 17.30 -10.52 -8.61
CA THR A 125 17.60 -11.96 -8.65
C THR A 125 18.17 -12.37 -10.00
N THR A 126 17.61 -11.84 -11.10
CA THR A 126 18.12 -12.09 -12.45
C THR A 126 19.55 -11.57 -12.61
N LEU A 127 19.86 -10.38 -12.10
CA LEU A 127 21.22 -9.83 -12.07
C LEU A 127 22.19 -10.70 -11.25
N GLY A 128 21.75 -11.21 -10.10
CA GLY A 128 22.56 -12.08 -9.25
C GLY A 128 22.89 -13.43 -9.91
N VAL A 129 21.92 -14.07 -10.56
CA VAL A 129 22.13 -15.31 -11.32
C VAL A 129 23.15 -15.10 -12.44
N VAL A 130 22.96 -14.06 -13.26
CA VAL A 130 23.89 -13.72 -14.34
C VAL A 130 25.30 -13.43 -13.80
N GLY A 131 25.40 -12.65 -12.73
CA GLY A 131 26.68 -12.35 -12.09
C GLY A 131 27.41 -13.61 -11.61
N ASN A 132 26.68 -14.58 -11.08
CA ASN A 132 27.24 -15.84 -10.60
C ASN A 132 27.73 -16.76 -11.73
N ASP A 133 27.02 -16.76 -12.87
CA ASP A 133 27.33 -17.56 -14.06
C ASP A 133 28.54 -17.03 -14.85
N ILE A 134 28.97 -15.77 -14.62
CA ILE A 134 30.19 -15.23 -15.21
C ILE A 134 31.42 -15.92 -14.61
N SER A 135 32.16 -16.62 -15.45
CA SER A 135 33.45 -17.22 -15.08
C SER A 135 34.53 -16.14 -14.95
N HIS A 136 35.44 -16.33 -14.00
CA HIS A 136 36.49 -15.35 -13.70
C HIS A 136 37.39 -15.06 -14.91
N ASP A 137 37.60 -16.06 -15.75
CA ASP A 137 38.47 -16.01 -16.94
C ASP A 137 37.68 -15.91 -18.26
N ALA A 138 36.38 -15.57 -18.20
CA ALA A 138 35.52 -15.51 -19.38
C ALA A 138 36.11 -14.59 -20.48
N PRO A 139 36.16 -15.03 -21.74
CA PRO A 139 36.49 -14.19 -22.88
C PRO A 139 35.60 -12.94 -22.96
N SER A 140 36.17 -11.84 -23.45
CA SER A 140 35.45 -10.56 -23.58
C SER A 140 34.17 -10.67 -24.43
N ASP A 141 34.20 -11.50 -25.46
CA ASP A 141 33.10 -11.65 -26.41
C ASP A 141 31.92 -12.43 -25.77
N ASP A 142 32.23 -13.39 -24.90
CA ASP A 142 31.24 -14.15 -24.13
C ASP A 142 30.56 -13.25 -23.07
N ILE A 143 31.34 -12.39 -22.42
CA ILE A 143 30.81 -11.38 -21.48
C ILE A 143 29.90 -10.40 -22.22
N GLU A 144 30.29 -9.94 -23.41
CA GLU A 144 29.48 -9.02 -24.21
C GLU A 144 28.14 -9.65 -24.61
N SER A 145 28.14 -10.91 -25.06
CA SER A 145 26.92 -11.63 -25.41
C SER A 145 26.00 -11.80 -24.19
N LEU A 146 26.55 -12.17 -23.04
CA LEU A 146 25.79 -12.35 -21.80
C LEU A 146 25.17 -11.03 -21.31
N LEU A 147 25.92 -9.92 -21.38
CA LEU A 147 25.41 -8.60 -21.02
C LEU A 147 24.28 -8.16 -21.95
N LYS A 148 24.39 -8.41 -23.26
CA LYS A 148 23.31 -8.13 -24.23
C LYS A 148 22.04 -8.92 -23.90
N GLU A 149 22.16 -10.21 -23.61
CA GLU A 149 21.03 -11.04 -23.20
C GLU A 149 20.40 -10.55 -21.89
N THR A 150 21.23 -10.15 -20.93
CA THR A 150 20.78 -9.62 -19.65
C THR A 150 20.03 -8.30 -19.82
N ILE A 151 20.53 -7.38 -20.64
CA ILE A 151 19.86 -6.12 -20.96
C ILE A 151 18.47 -6.37 -21.57
N LEU A 152 18.37 -7.28 -22.55
CA LEU A 152 17.09 -7.62 -23.18
C LEU A 152 16.10 -8.22 -22.16
N ARG A 153 16.58 -9.07 -21.26
CA ARG A 153 15.75 -9.67 -20.20
C ARG A 153 15.26 -8.62 -19.19
N LEU A 154 16.13 -7.68 -18.80
CA LEU A 154 15.80 -6.57 -17.92
C LEU A 154 14.78 -5.61 -18.56
N GLU A 155 14.95 -5.29 -19.84
CA GLU A 155 14.00 -4.45 -20.58
C GLU A 155 12.61 -5.09 -20.60
N LYS A 156 12.54 -6.40 -20.88
CA LYS A 156 11.29 -7.15 -20.84
C LYS A 156 10.65 -7.12 -19.45
N GLN A 157 11.42 -7.47 -18.40
CA GLN A 157 10.92 -7.44 -17.02
C GLN A 157 10.47 -6.05 -16.57
N SER A 158 11.17 -4.99 -17.01
CA SER A 158 10.79 -3.60 -16.75
C SER A 158 9.45 -3.24 -17.41
N ILE A 159 9.24 -3.65 -18.67
CA ILE A 159 7.98 -3.45 -19.38
C ILE A 159 6.84 -4.23 -18.72
N ASP A 160 7.07 -5.49 -18.35
CA ASP A 160 6.08 -6.33 -17.68
C ASP A 160 5.68 -5.75 -16.33
N LEU A 161 6.67 -5.27 -15.54
CA LEU A 161 6.43 -4.54 -14.30
C LEU A 161 5.59 -3.28 -14.55
N GLN A 162 5.94 -2.45 -15.54
CA GLN A 162 5.16 -1.26 -15.89
C GLN A 162 3.73 -1.59 -16.34
N ASN A 163 3.52 -2.69 -17.06
CA ASN A 163 2.21 -3.11 -17.53
C ASN A 163 1.32 -3.63 -16.41
N LEU A 164 1.88 -4.41 -15.49
CA LEU A 164 1.18 -4.87 -14.28
C LEU A 164 0.69 -3.66 -13.47
N LEU A 165 1.56 -2.65 -13.32
CA LEU A 165 1.23 -1.40 -12.64
C LEU A 165 0.15 -0.59 -13.34
N ARG A 166 0.15 -0.52 -14.69
CA ARG A 166 -0.89 0.19 -15.44
C ARG A 166 -2.25 -0.51 -15.34
N LYS A 167 -2.31 -1.84 -15.40
CA LYS A 167 -3.58 -2.59 -15.28
C LYS A 167 -4.22 -2.42 -13.89
N ALA A 168 -3.40 -2.41 -12.83
CA ALA A 168 -3.88 -2.16 -11.47
C ALA A 168 -4.48 -0.74 -11.27
N VAL A 169 -4.07 0.25 -12.07
CA VAL A 169 -4.59 1.63 -12.00
C VAL A 169 -5.98 1.77 -12.63
N HIS A 170 -6.36 0.91 -13.56
CA HIS A 170 -7.65 1.03 -14.28
C HIS A 170 -8.83 0.42 -13.51
N GLN A 171 -8.59 -0.33 -12.45
CA GLN A 171 -9.63 -0.87 -11.58
C GLN A 171 -9.90 0.11 -10.43
N LYS A 172 -10.34 1.33 -10.77
CA LYS A 172 -10.66 2.34 -9.77
C LYS A 172 -11.71 3.32 -10.27
N HIS A 173 -12.94 2.84 -10.43
CA HIS A 173 -14.10 3.72 -10.29
C HIS A 173 -14.69 3.50 -8.91
N LEU A 174 -14.40 4.44 -8.03
CA LEU A 174 -15.13 4.69 -6.78
C LEU A 174 -16.33 5.61 -7.07
N ASP A 175 -16.92 5.47 -8.26
CA ASP A 175 -17.87 6.40 -8.88
C ASP A 175 -19.15 5.67 -9.34
N SER A 176 -19.43 4.47 -8.82
CA SER A 176 -20.73 3.82 -9.01
C SER A 176 -21.62 3.93 -7.76
N GLY A 177 -21.48 5.03 -7.03
CA GLY A 177 -22.25 5.30 -5.84
C GLY A 177 -22.29 6.79 -5.59
N ASP A 178 -23.03 7.50 -6.45
CA ASP A 178 -23.65 8.77 -6.09
C ASP A 178 -24.22 8.62 -4.67
N ILE A 179 -23.61 9.31 -3.71
CA ILE A 179 -24.33 9.71 -2.52
C ILE A 179 -24.64 11.17 -2.74
N GLU A 180 -25.76 11.41 -3.44
CA GLU A 180 -26.51 12.65 -3.30
C GLU A 180 -26.80 12.84 -1.81
N LEU A 181 -26.05 13.73 -1.18
CA LEU A 181 -26.37 14.26 0.14
C LEU A 181 -27.60 15.17 -0.04
N PHE A 182 -28.76 14.67 0.37
CA PHE A 182 -29.91 15.50 0.73
C PHE A 182 -29.66 16.22 2.05
#